data_AF-A0A2P6ARM6-F1
#
_entry.id   AF-A0A2P6ARM6-F1
#
_cell.length_a   1.000
_cell.length_b   1.000
_cell.length_c   1.000
_cell.angle_alpha   90.00
_cell.angle_beta   90.00
_cell.angle_gamma   90.00
#
_symmetry.space_group_name_H-M   'P 1'
#
loop_
_entity.id
_entity.type
_entity.pdbx_description
1 polymer ?
#
loop_
_entity_poly.entity_id
_entity_poly.type
_entity_poly.pdbx_seq_one_letter_code
_entity_poly.pdbx_strand_id
1 'polypeptide(L)'
;MTDAEAVVRATLAHRQQREDKTVQRLGDAGAVSLEALVPLVYDDVQPWLHPVARFSLLAHLIKLADEGRAAEHDGLWRMTAPAQVN
;
A
#
# COMPACT_ATOMS: atom_id res chain seq x y z
N MET A 1 8.27 -27.82 15.42
CA MET A 1 8.92 -26.50 15.39
C MET A 1 8.56 -25.86 14.08
N THR A 2 7.78 -24.78 14.10
CA THR A 2 7.51 -23.97 12.90
C THR A 2 8.85 -23.51 12.35
N ASP A 3 9.11 -23.80 11.07
CA ASP A 3 10.33 -23.36 10.40
C ASP A 3 10.30 -21.82 10.31
N ALA A 4 11.18 -21.16 11.08
CA ALA A 4 11.25 -19.71 11.14
C ALA A 4 11.46 -19.10 9.75
N GLU A 5 12.19 -19.78 8.87
CA GLU A 5 12.41 -19.32 7.51
C GLU A 5 11.12 -19.32 6.69
N ALA A 6 10.26 -20.33 6.87
CA ALA A 6 8.98 -20.40 6.17
C ALA A 6 8.06 -19.24 6.57
N VAL A 7 8.05 -18.85 7.84
CA VAL A 7 7.27 -17.70 8.34
C VAL A 7 7.79 -16.39 7.75
N VAL A 8 9.12 -16.21 7.68
CA VAL A 8 9.74 -15.03 7.07
C VAL A 8 9.38 -14.94 5.58
N ARG A 9 9.51 -16.05 4.83
CA ARG A 9 9.15 -16.09 3.40
C ARG A 9 7.67 -15.77 3.17
N ALA A 10 6.78 -16.34 3.97
CA ALA A 10 5.34 -16.06 3.88
C ALA A 10 5.02 -14.59 4.17
N THR A 11 5.68 -14.00 5.17
CA THR A 11 5.50 -12.58 5.52
C THR A 11 5.97 -11.66 4.39
N LEU A 12 7.11 -11.97 3.77
CA LEU A 12 7.61 -11.22 2.61
C LEU A 12 6.64 -11.29 1.43
N ALA A 13 6.18 -12.49 1.08
CA ALA A 13 5.23 -12.68 -0.02
C ALA A 13 3.91 -11.93 0.24
N HIS A 14 3.39 -11.99 1.47
CA HIS A 14 2.19 -11.25 1.87
C HIS A 14 2.37 -9.74 1.72
N ARG A 15 3.51 -9.20 2.18
CA ARG A 15 3.81 -7.77 2.06
C ARG A 15 3.96 -7.34 0.62
N GLN A 16 4.60 -8.15 -0.23
CA GLN A 16 4.72 -7.86 -1.66
C GLN A 16 3.33 -7.81 -2.32
N GLN A 17 2.49 -8.82 -2.09
CA GLN A 17 1.13 -8.85 -2.64
C GLN A 17 0.30 -7.62 -2.22
N ARG A 18 0.45 -7.17 -0.97
CA ARG A 18 -0.23 -5.96 -0.46
C ARG A 18 0.29 -4.69 -1.11
N GLU A 19 1.59 -4.59 -1.33
CA GLU A 19 2.18 -3.45 -2.04
C GLU A 19 1.70 -3.39 -3.49
N ASP A 20 1.72 -4.52 -4.21
CA ASP A 20 1.27 -4.59 -5.60
C ASP A 20 -0.19 -4.13 -5.73
N LYS A 21 -1.06 -4.58 -4.83
CA LYS A 21 -2.45 -4.14 -4.75
C LYS A 21 -2.57 -2.66 -4.40
N THR A 22 -1.71 -2.14 -3.52
CA THR A 22 -1.67 -0.72 -3.18
C THR A 22 -1.35 0.13 -4.41
N VAL A 23 -0.32 -0.25 -5.18
CA VAL A 23 0.07 0.42 -6.42
C VAL A 23 -1.07 0.40 -7.44
N GLN A 24 -1.69 -0.76 -7.64
CA GLN A 24 -2.81 -0.89 -8.57
C GLN A 24 -3.98 0.02 -8.16
N ARG A 25 -4.46 -0.09 -6.91
CA ARG A 25 -5.63 0.66 -6.45
C ARG A 25 -5.37 2.17 -6.38
N LEU A 26 -4.16 2.58 -6.00
CA LEU A 26 -3.76 3.98 -6.01
C LEU A 26 -3.70 4.55 -7.43
N GLY A 27 -3.18 3.77 -8.38
CA GLY A 27 -3.18 4.13 -9.80
C GLY A 27 -4.59 4.28 -10.37
N ASP A 28 -5.50 3.35 -10.06
CA ASP A 28 -6.89 3.37 -10.52
C ASP A 28 -7.69 4.54 -9.92
N ALA A 29 -7.46 4.85 -8.64
CA ALA A 29 -8.21 5.89 -7.93
C ALA A 29 -7.74 7.33 -8.23
N GLY A 30 -6.47 7.51 -8.63
CA GLY A 30 -5.86 8.83 -8.75
C GLY A 30 -5.53 9.43 -7.39
N ALA A 31 -5.85 10.72 -7.19
CA ALA A 31 -5.66 11.39 -5.90
C ALA A 31 -6.75 10.97 -4.91
N VAL A 32 -6.36 10.30 -3.82
CA VAL A 32 -7.29 9.67 -2.88
C VAL A 32 -6.78 9.76 -1.44
N SER A 33 -7.69 9.94 -0.47
CA SER A 33 -7.29 9.94 0.94
C SER A 33 -6.91 8.54 1.41
N LEU A 34 -6.11 8.46 2.48
CA LEU A 34 -5.76 7.17 3.11
C LEU A 34 -7.04 6.40 3.47
N GLU A 35 -8.00 7.06 4.10
CA GLU A 35 -9.26 6.48 4.58
C GLU A 35 -10.10 5.88 3.44
N ALA A 36 -10.14 6.57 2.29
CA ALA A 36 -10.85 6.10 1.11
C ALA A 36 -10.13 4.95 0.40
N LEU A 37 -8.79 4.90 0.49
CA LEU A 37 -7.99 3.84 -0.13
C LEU A 37 -7.97 2.53 0.66
N VAL A 38 -8.08 2.59 2.00
CA VAL A 38 -8.11 1.40 2.87
C VAL A 38 -9.08 0.31 2.39
N PRO A 39 -10.38 0.57 2.19
CA PRO A 39 -11.32 -0.47 1.78
C PRO A 39 -11.04 -1.01 0.36
N LEU A 40 -10.34 -0.27 -0.50
CA LEU A 40 -9.97 -0.72 -1.85
C LEU A 40 -8.80 -1.71 -1.83
N VAL A 41 -7.83 -1.49 -0.93
CA VAL A 41 -6.66 -2.36 -0.77
C VAL A 41 -6.96 -3.55 0.14
N TYR A 42 -7.85 -3.37 1.13
CA TYR A 42 -8.24 -4.36 2.12
C TYR A 42 -9.66 -4.92 1.89
N ASP A 43 -10.09 -5.01 0.62
CA ASP A 43 -11.40 -5.58 0.24
C ASP A 43 -11.61 -7.05 0.70
N ASP A 44 -10.51 -7.76 0.96
CA ASP A 44 -10.45 -9.14 1.42
C ASP A 44 -10.33 -9.26 2.95
N VAL A 45 -10.35 -8.12 3.66
CA VAL A 45 -10.29 -8.04 5.12
C VAL A 45 -11.60 -7.50 5.67
N GLN A 46 -12.06 -8.12 6.75
CA GLN A 46 -13.31 -7.74 7.41
C GLN A 46 -13.28 -6.25 7.84
N PRO A 47 -14.35 -5.46 7.62
CA PRO A 47 -14.33 -4.00 7.80
C PRO A 47 -13.91 -3.52 9.19
N TRP A 48 -14.27 -4.24 10.25
CA TRP A 48 -13.85 -3.92 11.63
C TRP A 48 -12.33 -3.99 11.86
N LEU A 49 -11.57 -4.63 10.97
CA LEU A 49 -10.10 -4.64 10.97
C LEU A 49 -9.49 -3.51 10.12
N HIS A 50 -10.29 -2.77 9.34
CA HIS A 50 -9.79 -1.64 8.54
C HIS A 50 -9.07 -0.56 9.37
N PRO A 51 -9.51 -0.19 10.59
CA PRO A 51 -8.81 0.78 11.43
C PRO A 51 -7.37 0.40 11.78
N VAL A 52 -7.06 -0.90 11.90
CA VAL A 52 -5.69 -1.38 12.11
C VAL A 52 -4.96 -1.61 10.78
N ALA A 53 -5.66 -2.07 9.75
CA ALA A 53 -5.09 -2.27 8.42
C ALA A 53 -4.56 -0.98 7.79
N ARG A 54 -5.16 0.18 8.12
CA ARG A 54 -4.71 1.50 7.64
C ARG A 54 -3.25 1.80 7.96
N PHE A 55 -2.71 1.28 9.05
CA PHE A 55 -1.31 1.49 9.43
C PHE A 55 -0.36 0.75 8.49
N SER A 56 -0.73 -0.47 8.09
CA SER A 56 0.01 -1.23 7.09
C SER A 56 -0.07 -0.57 5.71
N LEU A 57 -1.24 -0.03 5.32
CA LEU A 57 -1.37 0.75 4.09
C LEU A 57 -0.46 1.98 4.11
N LEU A 58 -0.50 2.76 5.19
CA LEU A 58 0.32 3.94 5.34
C LEU A 58 1.82 3.60 5.24
N ALA A 59 2.27 2.50 5.83
CA ALA A 59 3.66 2.04 5.71
C ALA A 59 4.05 1.75 4.25
N HIS A 60 3.17 1.12 3.45
CA HIS A 60 3.42 0.92 2.03
C HIS A 60 3.48 2.23 1.26
N LEU A 61 2.57 3.17 1.54
CA LEU A 61 2.54 4.49 0.89
C LEU A 61 3.81 5.30 1.20
N ILE A 62 4.28 5.28 2.45
CA ILE A 62 5.55 5.90 2.85
C ILE A 62 6.72 5.28 2.09
N LYS A 63 6.82 3.94 2.05
CA LYS A 63 7.86 3.26 1.27
C LYS A 63 7.83 3.68 -0.21
N LEU A 64 6.64 3.72 -0.82
CA LEU A 64 6.48 4.13 -2.21
C LEU A 64 6.87 5.59 -2.43
N ALA A 65 6.62 6.47 -1.44
CA ALA A 65 7.08 7.85 -1.49
C ALA A 65 8.61 7.97 -1.40
N ASP A 66 9.25 7.19 -0.52
CA ASP A 66 10.71 7.12 -0.41
C ASP A 66 11.34 6.61 -1.72
N GLU A 67 10.65 5.72 -2.44
CA GLU A 67 11.03 5.23 -3.77
C GLU A 67 10.67 6.20 -4.91
N GLY A 68 10.02 7.33 -4.61
CA GLY A 68 9.58 8.32 -5.60
C GLY A 68 8.47 7.81 -6.52
N ARG A 69 7.70 6.79 -6.10
CA ARG A 69 6.60 6.14 -6.84
C ARG A 69 5.21 6.61 -6.41
N ALA A 70 5.09 7.22 -5.24
CA ALA A 70 3.88 7.85 -4.74
C ALA A 70 4.21 9.20 -4.11
N ALA A 71 3.20 10.06 -3.99
CA ALA A 71 3.32 11.33 -3.29
C ALA A 71 2.04 11.61 -2.51
N GLU A 72 2.20 12.25 -1.36
CA GLU A 72 1.13 12.80 -0.55
C GLU A 72 1.10 14.32 -0.71
N HIS A 73 -0.09 14.87 -0.92
CA HIS A 73 -0.32 16.30 -0.99
C HIS A 73 -1.71 16.62 -0.44
N ASP A 74 -1.78 17.49 0.56
CA ASP A 74 -3.02 17.94 1.20
C ASP A 74 -3.95 16.80 1.67
N GLY A 75 -3.36 15.74 2.22
CA GLY A 75 -4.05 14.55 2.71
C GLY A 75 -4.43 13.54 1.62
N LEU A 76 -4.01 13.78 0.37
CA LEU A 76 -4.31 12.92 -0.77
C LEU A 76 -3.04 12.24 -1.29
N TRP A 77 -3.11 10.93 -1.38
CA TRP A 77 -2.09 10.09 -2.00
C TRP A 77 -2.37 9.94 -3.49
N ARG A 78 -1.30 9.90 -4.30
CA ARG A 78 -1.37 9.55 -5.72
C ARG A 78 -0.08 8.90 -6.19
N MET A 79 -0.14 8.16 -7.30
CA MET A 79 1.07 7.72 -8.01
C MET A 79 1.84 8.94 -8.54
N THR A 80 3.16 8.90 -8.47
CA THR A 80 4.00 9.88 -9.18
C THR A 80 4.06 9.51 -10.66
N ALA A 81 4.09 10.52 -11.54
CA ALA A 81 4.42 10.28 -12.93
C ALA A 81 5.88 9.80 -13.03
N PRO A 82 6.22 8.89 -13.95
CA PRO A 82 7.62 8.59 -14.23
C PRO A 82 8.32 9.91 -14.56
N ALA A 83 9.43 10.20 -13.87
CA ALA A 83 10.25 11.35 -14.17
C ALA A 83 10.56 11.32 -15.67
N GLN A 84 10.08 12.32 -16.41
CA GLN A 84 10.49 12.50 -17.80
C GLN A 84 11.97 12.82 -17.77
N VAL A 85 12.79 11.80 -18.04
CA VAL A 85 14.21 11.98 -18.31
C VAL A 85 14.28 12.70 -19.65
N ASN A 86 14.61 13.98 -19.58
CA ASN A 86 14.92 14.83 -20.74
C ASN A 86 16.23 14.37 -21.39
#